data_AF-A0A7J7MN58-F1
#
_entry.id   AF-A0A7J7MN58-F1
#
_cell.length_a   1.000
_cell.length_b   1.000
_cell.length_c   1.000
_cell.angle_alpha   90.00
_cell.angle_beta   90.00
_cell.angle_gamma   90.00
#
_symmetry.space_group_name_H-M   'P 1'
#
loop_
_entity.id
_entity.type
_entity.pdbx_description
1 polymer ?
#
loop_
_entity_poly.entity_id
_entity_poly.type
_entity_poly.pdbx_seq_one_letter_code
_entity_poly.pdbx_strand_id
1 'polypeptide(L)'
;MADQVEQMGLTLETNQKKIEELQDKYENQVIQSSELSSELDATRKTLEKTITLLARTEEELKKSQYALKEKDFVISQQRNAEKALTHQACVLRSDLEKSLQDNASLFSKIAREDKLNSENRSVVDNFQAELAEKISALCGTVSTSMSRQNEHLQCVENLCKNFFNLHEQSVSELKKKLSVSKALYISHMEGLQNVVRLHKASSNAGLDEISSLVSANACSVEKFLAAEAEEANSIFGDLEGSVLTHQGEMAHFAKELRERFHVSIAHMKEMSDCIIGHLDKIGEETHRLESHNCQVHEIQEKSIAEFQKAYEEQSKSEAEKLLADVTNLVSNHIRRQKELVDERLVSFRETTVENKAFLDKHTSSIEGITTDAKRKWQAFSMQAENDAKDSADFSAAKHCRMELLVKQCISTVSTASMHWKKAHDSVNKMGSEHVSSMEFLVRNSCEGNEQHDVDICSARAAAEQDVLRNNEDILQHVESISVSEQESISGIMNAAEAHGDTVQKFREDHSCQAAEIEQKSETIFQSRYMDYEPSGATPERRETEIPSKVTIESLRAMPMDTLLEEFRETHPYERTASKEPKPSLIPRSPLIQLN
;
A
#
# COMPACT_ATOMS: atom_id res chain seq x y z
N MET A 1 -17.34 -39.39 247.44
CA MET A 1 -17.62 -40.76 246.98
C MET A 1 -18.93 -40.74 246.27
N ALA A 2 -19.98 -40.37 246.99
CA ALA A 2 -21.10 -39.77 246.32
C ALA A 2 -20.59 -38.61 245.46
N ASP A 3 -20.88 -38.51 244.19
CA ASP A 3 -21.21 -39.54 243.23
C ASP A 3 -21.22 -38.67 241.96
N GLN A 4 -20.18 -38.71 241.13
CA GLN A 4 -20.09 -39.67 240.02
C GLN A 4 -21.44 -39.93 239.34
N VAL A 5 -22.47 -40.31 240.10
CA VAL A 5 -23.83 -40.53 239.61
C VAL A 5 -24.48 -39.25 239.08
N GLU A 6 -24.22 -38.04 239.62
CA GLU A 6 -24.90 -36.83 239.09
C GLU A 6 -24.18 -36.22 237.88
N GLN A 7 -22.86 -36.45 237.78
CA GLN A 7 -22.10 -36.32 236.52
C GLN A 7 -22.61 -37.30 235.43
N MET A 8 -23.51 -38.23 235.77
CA MET A 8 -24.09 -39.18 234.84
C MET A 8 -25.49 -38.77 234.39
N GLY A 9 -26.29 -38.13 235.26
CA GLY A 9 -27.70 -37.85 235.01
C GLY A 9 -27.95 -36.81 233.91
N LEU A 10 -27.35 -35.63 234.05
CA LEU A 10 -27.57 -34.56 233.06
C LEU A 10 -26.90 -34.87 231.71
N THR A 11 -25.79 -35.61 231.74
CA THR A 11 -25.14 -36.14 230.53
C THR A 11 -26.05 -37.15 229.83
N LEU A 12 -26.84 -37.93 230.57
CA LEU A 12 -27.87 -38.83 230.04
C LEU A 12 -29.05 -38.07 229.42
N GLU A 13 -29.54 -37.02 230.06
CA GLU A 13 -30.66 -36.23 229.52
C GLU A 13 -30.27 -35.51 228.21
N THR A 14 -29.03 -35.04 228.13
CA THR A 14 -28.42 -34.49 226.90
C THR A 14 -28.29 -35.56 225.82
N ASN A 15 -27.97 -36.79 226.20
CA ASN A 15 -27.87 -37.90 225.28
C ASN A 15 -29.25 -38.35 224.79
N GLN A 16 -30.30 -38.31 225.63
CA GLN A 16 -31.65 -38.73 225.24
C GLN A 16 -32.27 -37.79 224.21
N LYS A 17 -32.15 -36.47 224.42
CA LYS A 17 -32.73 -35.49 223.49
C LYS A 17 -32.07 -35.53 222.11
N LYS A 18 -30.77 -35.86 222.05
CA LYS A 18 -30.05 -36.09 220.79
C LYS A 18 -30.52 -37.36 220.06
N ILE A 19 -31.00 -38.35 220.79
CA ILE A 19 -31.50 -39.60 220.21
C ILE A 19 -32.85 -39.37 219.52
N GLU A 20 -33.76 -38.60 220.13
CA GLU A 20 -35.08 -38.34 219.54
C GLU A 20 -34.98 -37.59 218.20
N GLU A 21 -34.16 -36.53 218.10
CA GLU A 21 -34.01 -35.84 216.81
C GLU A 21 -33.18 -36.65 215.79
N LEU A 22 -32.26 -37.52 216.24
CA LEU A 22 -31.59 -38.48 215.36
C LEU A 22 -32.57 -39.53 214.84
N GLN A 23 -33.57 -39.92 215.63
CA GLN A 23 -34.66 -40.79 215.18
C GLN A 23 -35.55 -40.10 214.15
N ASP A 24 -35.94 -38.85 214.39
CA ASP A 24 -36.80 -38.09 213.47
C ASP A 24 -36.10 -37.81 212.12
N LYS A 25 -34.76 -37.65 212.13
CA LYS A 25 -33.93 -37.61 210.92
C LYS A 25 -33.80 -38.97 210.24
N TYR A 26 -33.71 -40.05 211.01
CA TYR A 26 -33.58 -41.39 210.47
C TYR A 26 -34.87 -41.85 209.78
N GLU A 27 -36.04 -41.59 210.37
CA GLU A 27 -37.34 -41.95 209.79
C GLU A 27 -37.61 -41.21 208.47
N ASN A 28 -37.32 -39.90 208.40
CA ASN A 28 -37.43 -39.15 207.15
C ASN A 28 -36.46 -39.65 206.05
N GLN A 29 -35.27 -40.13 206.42
CA GLN A 29 -34.26 -40.64 205.48
C GLN A 29 -34.62 -42.04 204.94
N VAL A 30 -35.34 -42.84 205.74
CA VAL A 30 -35.88 -44.13 205.33
C VAL A 30 -37.02 -43.95 204.32
N ILE A 31 -37.91 -42.97 204.51
CA ILE A 31 -38.99 -42.65 203.56
C ILE A 31 -38.40 -42.20 202.21
N GLN A 32 -37.42 -41.28 202.21
CA GLN A 32 -36.71 -40.85 201.00
C GLN A 32 -36.00 -42.00 200.26
N SER A 33 -35.41 -42.94 201.00
CA SER A 33 -34.73 -44.10 200.39
C SER A 33 -35.70 -45.07 199.72
N SER A 34 -36.94 -45.16 200.19
CA SER A 34 -37.96 -46.03 199.59
C SER A 34 -38.52 -45.46 198.28
N GLU A 35 -38.75 -44.14 198.20
CA GLU A 35 -39.23 -43.47 196.99
C GLU A 35 -38.19 -43.52 195.86
N LEU A 36 -36.91 -43.28 196.18
CA LEU A 36 -35.80 -43.35 195.22
C LEU A 36 -35.60 -44.76 194.63
N SER A 37 -35.85 -45.81 195.41
CA SER A 37 -35.71 -47.19 194.94
C SER A 37 -36.82 -47.59 193.95
N SER A 38 -38.05 -47.12 194.17
CA SER A 38 -39.19 -47.35 193.26
C SER A 38 -39.00 -46.63 191.93
N GLU A 39 -38.49 -45.40 191.93
CA GLU A 39 -38.19 -44.64 190.70
C GLU A 39 -37.08 -45.28 189.88
N LEU A 40 -36.08 -45.89 190.52
CA LEU A 40 -34.94 -46.52 189.87
C LEU A 40 -35.33 -47.82 189.12
N ASP A 41 -36.25 -48.63 189.66
CA ASP A 41 -36.70 -49.86 188.99
C ASP A 41 -37.57 -49.57 187.75
N ALA A 42 -38.38 -48.51 187.79
CA ALA A 42 -39.20 -48.06 186.67
C ALA A 42 -38.35 -47.51 185.50
N THR A 43 -37.28 -46.77 185.79
CA THR A 43 -36.36 -46.26 184.76
C THR A 43 -35.56 -47.38 184.10
N ARG A 44 -35.12 -48.38 184.88
CA ARG A 44 -34.34 -49.50 184.34
C ARG A 44 -35.13 -50.35 183.32
N LYS A 45 -36.39 -50.67 183.62
CA LYS A 45 -37.27 -51.43 182.69
C LYS A 45 -37.57 -50.67 181.40
N THR A 46 -37.64 -49.34 181.44
CA THR A 46 -37.91 -48.51 180.25
C THR A 46 -36.68 -48.43 179.34
N LEU A 47 -35.47 -48.43 179.92
CA LEU A 47 -34.22 -48.39 179.16
C LEU A 47 -33.97 -49.68 178.37
N GLU A 48 -34.20 -50.86 178.97
CA GLU A 48 -34.02 -52.16 178.31
C GLU A 48 -34.94 -52.37 177.08
N LYS A 49 -36.18 -51.88 177.15
CA LYS A 49 -37.11 -51.90 176.00
C LYS A 49 -36.65 -51.01 174.84
N THR A 50 -36.02 -49.87 175.14
CA THR A 50 -35.56 -48.92 174.11
C THR A 50 -34.34 -49.46 173.37
N ILE A 51 -33.42 -50.13 174.08
CA ILE A 51 -32.20 -50.71 173.48
C ILE A 51 -32.52 -51.81 172.47
N THR A 52 -33.50 -52.67 172.78
CA THR A 52 -33.88 -53.78 171.89
C THR A 52 -34.57 -53.33 170.61
N LEU A 53 -35.33 -52.23 170.64
CA LEU A 53 -35.99 -51.68 169.45
C LEU A 53 -34.97 -51.03 168.50
N LEU A 54 -34.01 -50.27 169.05
CA LEU A 54 -32.99 -49.55 168.26
C LEU A 54 -32.12 -50.49 167.43
N ALA A 55 -31.65 -51.60 168.02
CA ALA A 55 -30.82 -52.58 167.34
C ALA A 55 -31.53 -53.24 166.14
N ARG A 56 -32.85 -53.43 166.21
CA ARG A 56 -33.63 -54.04 165.14
C ARG A 56 -33.78 -53.10 163.93
N THR A 57 -33.97 -51.80 164.16
CA THR A 57 -34.10 -50.80 163.11
C THR A 57 -32.79 -50.52 162.37
N GLU A 58 -31.64 -50.54 163.06
CA GLU A 58 -30.33 -50.36 162.41
C GLU A 58 -30.01 -51.50 161.42
N GLU A 59 -30.40 -52.72 161.75
CA GLU A 59 -30.19 -53.90 160.91
C GLU A 59 -31.03 -53.89 159.62
N GLU A 60 -32.27 -53.38 159.66
CA GLU A 60 -33.11 -53.27 158.44
C GLU A 60 -32.65 -52.14 157.51
N LEU A 61 -32.18 -51.01 158.05
CA LEU A 61 -31.64 -49.91 157.25
C LEU A 61 -30.41 -50.35 156.43
N LYS A 62 -29.54 -51.16 157.05
CA LYS A 62 -28.32 -51.67 156.41
C LYS A 62 -28.64 -52.61 155.24
N LYS A 63 -29.67 -53.47 155.36
CA LYS A 63 -30.16 -54.32 154.27
C LYS A 63 -30.65 -53.54 153.06
N SER A 64 -31.43 -52.48 153.28
CA SER A 64 -32.01 -51.70 152.19
C SER A 64 -30.97 -50.92 151.40
N GLN A 65 -29.93 -50.39 152.06
CA GLN A 65 -28.85 -49.66 151.38
C GLN A 65 -28.02 -50.56 150.45
N TYR A 66 -27.86 -51.83 150.81
CA TYR A 66 -27.10 -52.79 150.03
C TYR A 66 -27.77 -53.11 148.67
N ALA A 67 -29.07 -53.39 148.69
CA ALA A 67 -29.83 -53.71 147.47
C ALA A 67 -29.91 -52.56 146.46
N LEU A 68 -29.82 -51.31 146.93
CA LEU A 68 -29.91 -50.13 146.07
C LEU A 68 -28.63 -49.93 145.25
N LYS A 69 -27.46 -50.12 145.88
CA LYS A 69 -26.16 -50.06 145.20
C LYS A 69 -25.99 -51.16 144.15
N GLU A 70 -26.55 -52.34 144.40
CA GLU A 70 -26.55 -53.46 143.46
C GLU A 70 -27.26 -53.13 142.14
N LYS A 71 -28.36 -52.37 142.20
CA LYS A 71 -29.13 -51.97 141.02
C LYS A 71 -28.43 -50.88 140.18
N ASP A 72 -27.77 -49.92 140.84
CA ASP A 72 -27.07 -48.83 140.14
C ASP A 72 -25.89 -49.34 139.30
N PHE A 73 -25.20 -50.39 139.76
CA PHE A 73 -24.09 -51.00 139.03
C PHE A 73 -24.54 -51.57 137.67
N VAL A 74 -25.63 -52.33 137.64
CA VAL A 74 -26.21 -52.90 136.40
C VAL A 74 -26.53 -51.80 135.39
N ILE A 75 -27.20 -50.74 135.82
CA ILE A 75 -27.63 -49.64 134.95
C ILE A 75 -26.42 -48.97 134.29
N SER A 76 -25.33 -48.80 135.02
CA SER A 76 -24.11 -48.18 134.49
C SER A 76 -23.48 -48.99 133.36
N GLN A 77 -23.47 -50.33 133.48
CA GLN A 77 -22.87 -51.21 132.47
C GLN A 77 -23.71 -51.28 131.19
N GLN A 78 -25.04 -51.33 131.30
CA GLN A 78 -25.92 -51.27 130.13
C GLN A 78 -25.76 -49.95 129.35
N ARG A 79 -25.60 -48.83 130.05
CA ARG A 79 -25.43 -47.51 129.42
C ARG A 79 -24.12 -47.36 128.65
N ASN A 80 -23.06 -48.06 129.08
CA ASN A 80 -21.78 -48.07 128.36
C ASN A 80 -21.89 -48.86 127.03
N ALA A 81 -22.55 -50.01 127.05
CA ALA A 81 -22.79 -50.81 125.85
C ALA A 81 -23.62 -50.06 124.79
N GLU A 82 -24.68 -49.37 125.21
CA GLU A 82 -25.54 -48.58 124.32
C GLU A 82 -24.78 -47.46 123.59
N LYS A 83 -23.90 -46.74 124.29
CA LYS A 83 -23.06 -45.69 123.69
C LYS A 83 -22.11 -46.25 122.63
N ALA A 84 -21.50 -47.39 122.91
CA ALA A 84 -20.55 -48.01 121.99
C ALA A 84 -21.23 -48.51 120.70
N LEU A 85 -22.39 -49.16 120.82
CA LEU A 85 -23.19 -49.60 119.67
C LEU A 85 -23.71 -48.43 118.82
N THR A 86 -24.15 -47.33 119.47
CA THR A 86 -24.62 -46.13 118.77
C THR A 86 -23.50 -45.47 117.97
N HIS A 87 -22.29 -45.40 118.54
CA HIS A 87 -21.13 -44.87 117.82
C HIS A 87 -20.80 -45.69 116.57
N GLN A 88 -20.81 -47.02 116.67
CA GLN A 88 -20.54 -47.91 115.53
C GLN A 88 -21.58 -47.76 114.42
N ALA A 89 -22.87 -47.58 114.75
CA ALA A 89 -23.92 -47.34 113.77
C ALA A 89 -23.74 -46.00 113.03
N CYS A 90 -23.28 -44.95 113.72
CA CYS A 90 -22.98 -43.65 113.09
C CYS A 90 -21.81 -43.74 112.10
N VAL A 91 -20.75 -44.48 112.42
CA VAL A 91 -19.60 -44.70 111.52
C VAL A 91 -20.05 -45.42 110.25
N LEU A 92 -20.79 -46.52 110.38
CA LEU A 92 -21.35 -47.27 109.25
C LEU A 92 -22.22 -46.40 108.31
N ARG A 93 -23.06 -45.53 108.88
CA ARG A 93 -23.88 -44.61 108.08
C ARG A 93 -23.04 -43.60 107.30
N SER A 94 -22.02 -43.04 107.95
CA SER A 94 -21.09 -42.10 107.31
C SER A 94 -20.33 -42.75 106.15
N ASP A 95 -19.89 -44.00 106.32
CA ASP A 95 -19.20 -44.75 105.26
C ASP A 95 -20.13 -45.08 104.10
N LEU A 96 -21.39 -45.42 104.37
CA LEU A 96 -22.41 -45.66 103.34
C LEU A 96 -22.72 -44.38 102.54
N GLU A 97 -22.91 -43.23 103.19
CA GLU A 97 -23.13 -41.94 102.53
C GLU A 97 -21.94 -41.55 101.65
N LYS A 98 -20.72 -41.80 102.13
CA LYS A 98 -19.48 -41.57 101.37
C LYS A 98 -19.41 -42.47 100.13
N SER A 99 -19.77 -43.75 100.26
CA SER A 99 -19.82 -44.68 99.12
C SER A 99 -20.88 -44.31 98.08
N LEU A 100 -22.04 -43.82 98.52
CA LEU A 100 -23.08 -43.30 97.64
C LEU A 100 -22.61 -42.07 96.85
N GLN A 101 -21.91 -41.14 97.51
CA GLN A 101 -21.34 -39.95 96.88
C GLN A 101 -20.22 -40.29 95.88
N ASP A 102 -19.37 -41.27 96.22
CA ASP A 102 -18.32 -41.77 95.33
C ASP A 102 -18.94 -42.42 94.07
N ASN A 103 -20.00 -43.23 94.22
CA ASN A 103 -20.74 -43.83 93.10
C ASN A 103 -21.42 -42.77 92.21
N ALA A 104 -22.07 -41.76 92.78
CA ALA A 104 -22.67 -40.66 92.02
C ALA A 104 -21.62 -39.87 91.21
N SER A 105 -20.44 -39.67 91.81
CA SER A 105 -19.30 -39.02 91.15
C SER A 105 -18.73 -39.85 89.99
N LEU A 106 -18.67 -41.18 90.16
CA LEU A 106 -18.27 -42.11 89.10
C LEU A 106 -19.27 -42.11 87.93
N PHE A 107 -20.58 -42.23 88.19
CA PHE A 107 -21.59 -42.16 87.13
C PHE A 107 -21.56 -40.82 86.38
N SER A 108 -21.35 -39.71 87.10
CA SER A 108 -21.20 -38.39 86.48
C SER A 108 -19.95 -38.30 85.59
N LYS A 109 -18.85 -38.96 85.97
CA LYS A 109 -17.64 -39.05 85.15
C LYS A 109 -17.86 -39.90 83.91
N ILE A 110 -18.51 -41.06 84.02
CA ILE A 110 -18.84 -41.93 82.88
C ILE A 110 -19.76 -41.19 81.91
N ALA A 111 -20.84 -40.55 82.40
CA ALA A 111 -21.74 -39.79 81.54
C ALA A 111 -21.04 -38.60 80.84
N ARG A 112 -20.09 -37.94 81.51
CA ARG A 112 -19.28 -36.88 80.90
C ARG A 112 -18.31 -37.44 79.86
N GLU A 113 -17.74 -38.63 80.09
CA GLU A 113 -16.87 -39.33 79.15
C GLU A 113 -17.65 -39.76 77.90
N ASP A 114 -18.80 -40.43 78.05
CA ASP A 114 -19.68 -40.82 76.94
C ASP A 114 -20.10 -39.60 76.11
N LYS A 115 -20.46 -38.51 76.79
CA LYS A 115 -20.79 -37.23 76.14
C LYS A 115 -19.60 -36.70 75.35
N LEU A 116 -18.41 -36.64 75.95
CA LEU A 116 -17.20 -36.17 75.26
C LEU A 116 -16.80 -37.08 74.09
N ASN A 117 -16.92 -38.40 74.21
CA ASN A 117 -16.67 -39.33 73.11
C ASN A 117 -17.64 -39.09 71.96
N SER A 118 -18.94 -38.93 72.24
CA SER A 118 -19.94 -38.64 71.21
C SER A 118 -19.72 -37.27 70.54
N GLU A 119 -19.38 -36.23 71.31
CA GLU A 119 -19.07 -34.90 70.79
C GLU A 119 -17.80 -34.94 69.94
N ASN A 120 -16.73 -35.59 70.41
CA ASN A 120 -15.50 -35.73 69.64
C ASN A 120 -15.71 -36.53 68.35
N ARG A 121 -16.50 -37.62 68.38
CA ARG A 121 -16.86 -38.40 67.19
C ARG A 121 -17.61 -37.54 66.17
N SER A 122 -18.59 -36.76 66.64
CA SER A 122 -19.34 -35.84 65.77
C SER A 122 -18.46 -34.77 65.13
N VAL A 123 -17.46 -34.25 65.86
CA VAL A 123 -16.48 -33.29 65.33
C VAL A 123 -15.63 -33.95 64.25
N VAL A 124 -15.15 -35.17 64.47
CA VAL A 124 -14.37 -35.93 63.48
C VAL A 124 -15.19 -36.24 62.23
N ASP A 125 -16.42 -36.71 62.39
CA ASP A 125 -17.32 -37.01 61.28
C ASP A 125 -17.65 -35.75 60.46
N ASN A 126 -17.90 -34.62 61.14
CA ASN A 126 -18.11 -33.33 60.48
C ASN A 126 -16.85 -32.87 59.73
N PHE A 127 -15.67 -32.99 60.32
CA PHE A 127 -14.40 -32.68 59.64
C PHE A 127 -14.17 -33.58 58.42
N GLN A 128 -14.49 -34.87 58.51
CA GLN A 128 -14.39 -35.79 57.37
C GLN A 128 -15.32 -35.37 56.23
N ALA A 129 -16.58 -35.03 56.55
CA ALA A 129 -17.55 -34.55 55.57
C ALA A 129 -17.11 -33.23 54.93
N GLU A 130 -16.67 -32.25 55.73
CA GLU A 130 -16.14 -30.97 55.24
C GLU A 130 -14.90 -31.19 54.36
N LEU A 131 -13.98 -32.08 54.75
CA LEU A 131 -12.78 -32.38 53.96
C LEU A 131 -13.15 -32.96 52.59
N ALA A 132 -14.07 -33.93 52.54
CA ALA A 132 -14.55 -34.52 51.29
C ALA A 132 -15.23 -33.47 50.40
N GLU A 133 -16.06 -32.59 50.99
CA GLU A 133 -16.69 -31.48 50.26
C GLU A 133 -15.65 -30.53 49.68
N LYS A 134 -14.63 -30.14 50.47
CA LYS A 134 -13.56 -29.25 50.01
C LYS A 134 -12.69 -29.88 48.91
N ILE A 135 -12.35 -31.17 49.03
CA ILE A 135 -11.61 -31.90 47.99
C ILE A 135 -12.44 -31.97 46.70
N SER A 136 -13.73 -32.29 46.80
CA SER A 136 -14.65 -32.34 45.65
C SER A 136 -14.79 -30.97 44.98
N ALA A 137 -14.96 -29.89 45.75
CA ALA A 137 -15.04 -28.53 45.23
C ALA A 137 -13.74 -28.09 44.54
N LEU A 138 -12.59 -28.46 45.10
CA LEU A 138 -11.28 -28.21 44.50
C LEU A 138 -11.12 -28.98 43.19
N CYS A 139 -11.46 -30.28 43.16
CA CYS A 139 -11.45 -31.10 41.95
C CYS A 139 -12.35 -30.55 40.86
N GLY A 140 -13.55 -30.06 41.24
CA GLY A 140 -14.48 -29.40 40.32
C GLY A 140 -13.90 -28.09 39.75
N THR A 141 -13.27 -27.28 40.59
CA THR A 141 -12.61 -26.03 40.16
C THR A 141 -11.46 -26.29 39.20
N VAL A 142 -10.59 -27.26 39.53
CA VAL A 142 -9.46 -27.65 38.68
C VAL A 142 -9.95 -28.24 37.35
N SER A 143 -10.96 -29.12 37.38
CA SER A 143 -11.57 -29.68 36.15
C SER A 143 -12.18 -28.61 35.26
N THR A 144 -12.88 -27.63 35.85
CA THR A 144 -13.45 -26.49 35.10
C THR A 144 -12.34 -25.64 34.49
N SER A 145 -11.27 -25.38 35.26
CA SER A 145 -10.10 -24.64 34.78
C SER A 145 -9.39 -25.35 33.62
N MET A 146 -9.17 -26.67 33.74
CA MET A 146 -8.56 -27.50 32.69
C MET A 146 -9.43 -27.54 31.43
N SER A 147 -10.75 -27.67 31.58
CA SER A 147 -11.67 -27.66 30.44
C SER A 147 -11.59 -26.32 29.70
N ARG A 148 -11.56 -25.22 30.44
CA ARG A 148 -11.38 -23.88 29.86
C ARG A 148 -10.02 -23.68 29.19
N GLN A 149 -8.94 -24.19 29.78
CA GLN A 149 -7.62 -24.18 29.14
C GLN A 149 -7.60 -25.00 27.84
N ASN A 150 -8.26 -26.17 27.83
CA ASN A 150 -8.38 -26.99 26.64
C ASN A 150 -9.20 -26.31 25.53
N GLU A 151 -10.31 -25.64 25.89
CA GLU A 151 -11.08 -24.81 24.95
C GLU A 151 -10.23 -23.67 24.36
N HIS A 152 -9.42 -23.00 25.19
CA HIS A 152 -8.51 -21.97 24.72
C HIS A 152 -7.46 -22.52 23.75
N LEU A 153 -6.88 -23.70 24.05
CA LEU A 153 -5.93 -24.38 23.16
C LEU A 153 -6.56 -24.72 21.81
N GLN A 154 -7.75 -25.34 21.81
CA GLN A 154 -8.49 -25.62 20.58
C GLN A 154 -8.82 -24.35 19.78
N CYS A 155 -9.12 -23.24 20.46
CA CYS A 155 -9.32 -21.95 19.82
C CYS A 155 -8.04 -21.47 19.12
N VAL A 156 -6.88 -21.54 19.77
CA VAL A 156 -5.58 -21.19 19.17
C VAL A 156 -5.29 -22.07 17.95
N GLU A 157 -5.49 -23.38 18.05
CA GLU A 157 -5.29 -24.30 16.92
C GLU A 157 -6.18 -23.95 15.73
N ASN A 158 -7.46 -23.70 15.97
CA ASN A 158 -8.42 -23.35 14.93
C ASN A 158 -8.07 -22.00 14.28
N LEU A 159 -7.64 -21.01 15.06
CA LEU A 159 -7.16 -19.74 14.54
C LEU A 159 -5.90 -19.91 13.68
N CYS A 160 -4.93 -20.71 14.12
CA CYS A 160 -3.73 -21.04 13.36
C CYS A 160 -4.06 -21.72 12.02
N LYS A 161 -4.95 -22.73 12.04
CA LYS A 161 -5.40 -23.44 10.82
C LYS A 161 -6.12 -22.52 9.84
N ASN A 162 -7.04 -21.68 10.35
CA ASN A 162 -7.78 -20.73 9.52
C ASN A 162 -6.86 -19.67 8.91
N PHE A 163 -5.94 -19.11 9.72
CA PHE A 163 -4.97 -18.12 9.25
C PHE A 163 -4.03 -18.72 8.20
N PHE A 164 -3.54 -19.95 8.42
CA PHE A 164 -2.72 -20.66 7.45
C PHE A 164 -3.44 -20.83 6.10
N ASN A 165 -4.66 -21.34 6.11
CA ASN A 165 -5.44 -21.55 4.88
C ASN A 165 -5.73 -20.22 4.14
N LEU A 166 -6.08 -19.17 4.87
CA LEU A 166 -6.30 -17.83 4.29
C LEU A 166 -5.01 -17.26 3.69
N HIS A 167 -3.88 -17.43 4.38
CA HIS A 167 -2.59 -16.99 3.88
C HIS A 167 -2.18 -17.75 2.62
N GLU A 168 -2.28 -19.09 2.61
CA GLU A 168 -1.97 -19.93 1.44
C GLU A 168 -2.84 -19.55 0.22
N GLN A 169 -4.14 -19.35 0.44
CA GLN A 169 -5.04 -18.87 -0.61
C GLN A 169 -4.62 -17.49 -1.14
N SER A 170 -4.28 -16.57 -0.23
CA SER A 170 -3.86 -15.20 -0.58
C SER A 170 -2.55 -15.18 -1.36
N VAL A 171 -1.56 -15.98 -0.95
CA VAL A 171 -0.27 -16.16 -1.65
C VAL A 171 -0.49 -16.74 -3.04
N SER A 172 -1.31 -17.79 -3.16
CA SER A 172 -1.65 -18.40 -4.45
C SER A 172 -2.32 -17.38 -5.39
N GLU A 173 -3.27 -16.60 -4.89
CA GLU A 173 -3.94 -15.57 -5.68
C GLU A 173 -2.99 -14.42 -6.07
N LEU A 174 -2.07 -14.02 -5.17
CA LEU A 174 -1.05 -13.02 -5.45
C LEU A 174 -0.09 -13.50 -6.57
N LYS A 175 0.39 -14.74 -6.50
CA LYS A 175 1.22 -15.37 -7.55
C LYS A 175 0.49 -15.37 -8.91
N LYS A 176 -0.80 -15.72 -8.92
CA LYS A 176 -1.64 -15.69 -10.13
C LYS A 176 -1.77 -14.27 -10.69
N LYS A 177 -2.08 -13.28 -9.84
CA LYS A 177 -2.19 -11.86 -10.26
C LYS A 177 -0.86 -11.34 -10.80
N LEU A 178 0.26 -11.72 -10.19
CA LEU A 178 1.59 -11.34 -10.62
C LEU A 178 1.96 -11.94 -11.99
N SER A 179 1.58 -13.20 -12.25
CA SER A 179 1.71 -13.84 -13.56
C SER A 179 0.86 -13.14 -14.63
N VAL A 180 -0.41 -12.85 -14.33
CA VAL A 180 -1.32 -12.14 -15.24
C VAL A 180 -0.81 -10.73 -15.54
N SER A 181 -0.32 -10.01 -14.52
CA SER A 181 0.25 -8.66 -14.67
C SER A 181 1.45 -8.65 -15.62
N LYS A 182 2.37 -9.61 -15.47
CA LYS A 182 3.51 -9.79 -16.39
C LYS A 182 3.06 -10.05 -17.83
N ALA A 183 2.10 -10.96 -18.03
CA ALA A 183 1.58 -11.27 -19.35
C ALA A 183 0.90 -10.05 -20.00
N LEU A 184 0.12 -9.30 -19.23
CA LEU A 184 -0.52 -8.06 -19.68
C LEU A 184 0.50 -7.01 -20.10
N TYR A 185 1.57 -6.82 -19.31
CA TYR A 185 2.63 -5.86 -19.63
C TYR A 185 3.34 -6.21 -20.94
N ILE A 186 3.74 -7.48 -21.11
CA ILE A 186 4.37 -7.97 -22.34
C ILE A 186 3.44 -7.74 -23.54
N SER A 187 2.15 -8.07 -23.40
CA SER A 187 1.16 -7.85 -24.45
C SER A 187 0.98 -6.37 -24.81
N HIS A 188 0.98 -5.47 -23.83
CA HIS A 188 0.90 -4.03 -24.08
C HIS A 188 2.15 -3.51 -24.81
N MET A 189 3.35 -3.96 -24.43
CA MET A 189 4.60 -3.60 -25.11
C MET A 189 4.64 -4.11 -26.55
N GLU A 190 4.14 -5.32 -26.79
CA GLU A 190 3.97 -5.87 -28.14
C GLU A 190 2.96 -5.05 -28.96
N GLY A 191 1.84 -4.66 -28.36
CA GLY A 191 0.86 -3.76 -28.98
C GLY A 191 1.48 -2.44 -29.43
N LEU A 192 2.29 -1.81 -28.58
CA LEU A 192 3.02 -0.57 -28.90
C LEU A 192 3.96 -0.77 -30.09
N GLN A 193 4.74 -1.85 -30.10
CA GLN A 193 5.66 -2.15 -31.19
C GLN A 193 4.90 -2.39 -32.52
N ASN A 194 3.76 -3.06 -32.48
CA ASN A 194 2.95 -3.28 -33.67
C ASN A 194 2.42 -1.96 -34.26
N VAL A 195 2.05 -0.98 -33.42
CA VAL A 195 1.70 0.38 -33.89
C VAL A 195 2.89 1.06 -34.56
N VAL A 196 4.10 0.96 -33.99
CA VAL A 196 5.32 1.53 -34.59
C VAL A 196 5.62 0.89 -35.94
N ARG A 197 5.51 -0.44 -36.05
CA ARG A 197 5.70 -1.16 -37.32
C ARG A 197 4.66 -0.78 -38.36
N LEU A 198 3.40 -0.60 -37.96
CA LEU A 198 2.35 -0.13 -38.86
C LEU A 198 2.64 1.30 -39.35
N HIS A 199 3.06 2.20 -38.47
CA HIS A 199 3.47 3.56 -38.84
C HIS A 199 4.65 3.54 -39.81
N LYS A 200 5.68 2.73 -39.54
CA LYS A 200 6.83 2.52 -40.45
C LYS A 200 6.36 2.04 -41.83
N ALA A 201 5.53 1.00 -41.90
CA ALA A 201 5.04 0.47 -43.16
C ALA A 201 4.21 1.51 -43.94
N SER A 202 3.30 2.22 -43.26
CA SER A 202 2.47 3.26 -43.87
C SER A 202 3.28 4.48 -44.33
N SER A 203 4.27 4.89 -43.53
CA SER A 203 5.14 6.03 -43.84
C SER A 203 6.04 5.69 -45.04
N ASN A 204 6.67 4.52 -45.05
CA ASN A 204 7.49 4.07 -46.18
C ASN A 204 6.66 3.94 -47.46
N ALA A 205 5.45 3.35 -47.39
CA ALA A 205 4.57 3.26 -48.54
C ALA A 205 4.19 4.65 -49.11
N GLY A 206 3.91 5.64 -48.24
CA GLY A 206 3.64 7.01 -48.67
C GLY A 206 4.86 7.71 -49.28
N LEU A 207 6.06 7.45 -48.75
CA LEU A 207 7.32 7.96 -49.31
C LEU A 207 7.64 7.34 -50.68
N ASP A 208 7.39 6.04 -50.85
CA ASP A 208 7.54 5.34 -52.13
C ASP A 208 6.55 5.86 -53.19
N GLU A 209 5.31 6.18 -52.78
CA GLU A 209 4.31 6.82 -53.64
C GLU A 209 4.78 8.21 -54.08
N ILE A 210 5.31 9.03 -53.17
CA ILE A 210 5.90 10.34 -53.50
C ILE A 210 7.06 10.18 -54.49
N SER A 211 7.97 9.25 -54.24
CA SER A 211 9.10 8.97 -55.15
C SER A 211 8.60 8.59 -56.55
N SER A 212 7.61 7.70 -56.62
CA SER A 212 7.00 7.26 -57.88
C SER A 212 6.33 8.42 -58.62
N LEU A 213 5.61 9.29 -57.91
CA LEU A 213 4.95 10.45 -58.50
C LEU A 213 5.96 11.48 -59.03
N VAL A 214 7.05 11.72 -58.31
CA VAL A 214 8.12 12.63 -58.75
C VAL A 214 8.80 12.10 -60.01
N SER A 215 9.11 10.80 -60.06
CA SER A 215 9.67 10.15 -61.25
C SER A 215 8.70 10.17 -62.42
N ALA A 216 7.42 9.90 -62.19
CA ALA A 216 6.39 9.98 -63.21
C ALA A 216 6.24 11.41 -63.76
N ASN A 217 6.28 12.43 -62.90
CA ASN A 217 6.22 13.83 -63.30
C ASN A 217 7.45 14.23 -64.14
N ALA A 218 8.66 13.86 -63.71
CA ALA A 218 9.87 14.11 -64.49
C ALA A 218 9.82 13.45 -65.87
N CYS A 219 9.37 12.19 -65.94
CA CYS A 219 9.18 11.47 -67.20
C CYS A 219 8.10 12.13 -68.10
N SER A 220 7.01 12.63 -67.51
CA SER A 220 5.97 13.35 -68.25
C SER A 220 6.50 14.65 -68.87
N VAL A 221 7.30 15.40 -68.11
CA VAL A 221 7.94 16.63 -68.59
C VAL A 221 8.95 16.31 -69.70
N GLU A 222 9.77 15.28 -69.53
CA GLU A 222 10.73 14.84 -70.55
C GLU A 222 10.03 14.44 -71.86
N LYS A 223 8.94 13.66 -71.77
CA LYS A 223 8.14 13.28 -72.95
C LYS A 223 7.52 14.48 -73.65
N PHE A 224 6.96 15.42 -72.88
CA PHE A 224 6.41 16.66 -73.43
C PHE A 224 7.49 17.47 -74.16
N LEU A 225 8.64 17.68 -73.51
CA LEU A 225 9.77 18.39 -74.08
C LEU A 225 10.34 17.71 -75.33
N ALA A 226 10.37 16.38 -75.37
CA ALA A 226 10.79 15.62 -76.55
C ALA A 226 9.84 15.84 -77.74
N ALA A 227 8.52 15.81 -77.51
CA ALA A 227 7.52 16.08 -78.54
C ALA A 227 7.63 17.53 -79.07
N GLU A 228 7.73 18.51 -78.16
CA GLU A 228 7.95 19.92 -78.53
C GLU A 228 9.29 20.12 -79.25
N ALA A 229 10.32 19.35 -78.92
CA ALA A 229 11.59 19.42 -79.60
C ALA A 229 11.50 18.94 -81.06
N GLU A 230 10.69 17.91 -81.36
CA GLU A 230 10.43 17.49 -82.74
C GLU A 230 9.74 18.60 -83.54
N GLU A 231 8.68 19.20 -82.99
CA GLU A 231 7.94 20.28 -83.64
C GLU A 231 8.80 21.54 -83.83
N ALA A 232 9.51 21.96 -82.78
CA ALA A 232 10.41 23.11 -82.84
C ALA A 232 11.54 22.90 -83.87
N ASN A 233 12.13 21.71 -83.94
CA ASN A 233 13.15 21.39 -84.95
C ASN A 233 12.58 21.45 -86.37
N SER A 234 11.34 20.98 -86.57
CA SER A 234 10.65 21.12 -87.86
C SER A 234 10.46 22.59 -88.23
N ILE A 235 9.91 23.41 -87.32
CA ILE A 235 9.66 24.84 -87.55
C ILE A 235 10.97 25.59 -87.86
N PHE A 236 12.04 25.34 -87.10
CA PHE A 236 13.33 25.96 -87.36
C PHE A 236 13.91 25.52 -88.71
N GLY A 237 13.79 24.24 -89.06
CA GLY A 237 14.20 23.71 -90.36
C GLY A 237 13.43 24.34 -91.54
N ASP A 238 12.10 24.44 -91.42
CA ASP A 238 11.24 25.07 -92.43
C ASP A 238 11.54 26.57 -92.58
N LEU A 239 11.78 27.27 -91.47
CA LEU A 239 12.12 28.69 -91.47
C LEU A 239 13.51 28.93 -92.09
N GLU A 240 14.52 28.13 -91.71
CA GLU A 240 15.85 28.19 -92.31
C GLU A 240 15.80 27.90 -93.81
N GLY A 241 15.07 26.84 -94.22
CA GLY A 241 14.86 26.49 -95.62
C GLY A 241 14.15 27.59 -96.42
N SER A 242 13.12 28.21 -95.85
CA SER A 242 12.40 29.33 -96.48
C SER A 242 13.29 30.55 -96.66
N VAL A 243 14.08 30.91 -95.64
CA VAL A 243 15.01 32.05 -95.70
C VAL A 243 16.12 31.80 -96.72
N LEU A 244 16.68 30.59 -96.80
CA LEU A 244 17.65 30.20 -97.82
C LEU A 244 17.04 30.25 -99.23
N THR A 245 15.79 29.84 -99.38
CA THR A 245 15.06 29.92 -100.66
C THR A 245 14.89 31.37 -101.09
N HIS A 246 14.43 32.25 -100.19
CA HIS A 246 14.33 33.69 -100.46
C HIS A 246 15.69 34.32 -100.79
N GLN A 247 16.78 33.87 -100.15
CA GLN A 247 18.14 34.29 -100.50
C GLN A 247 18.46 33.97 -101.96
N GLY A 248 18.18 32.73 -102.38
CA GLY A 248 18.40 32.27 -103.74
C GLY A 248 17.54 33.01 -104.77
N GLU A 249 16.24 33.19 -104.49
CA GLU A 249 15.33 33.93 -105.36
C GLU A 249 15.72 35.40 -105.51
N MET A 250 16.11 36.06 -104.42
CA MET A 250 16.60 37.44 -104.46
C MET A 250 17.89 37.57 -105.27
N ALA A 251 18.82 36.63 -105.12
CA ALA A 251 20.06 36.60 -105.91
C ALA A 251 19.76 36.41 -107.40
N HIS A 252 18.81 35.53 -107.73
CA HIS A 252 18.32 35.35 -109.10
C HIS A 252 17.67 36.63 -109.64
N PHE A 253 16.74 37.22 -108.89
CA PHE A 253 16.04 38.46 -109.27
C PHE A 253 17.01 39.63 -109.50
N ALA A 254 17.98 39.83 -108.61
CA ALA A 254 18.99 40.87 -108.76
C ALA A 254 19.89 40.65 -109.97
N LYS A 255 20.23 39.39 -110.28
CA LYS A 255 20.97 39.03 -111.49
C LYS A 255 20.16 39.35 -112.74
N GLU A 256 18.87 38.98 -112.77
CA GLU A 256 17.98 39.25 -113.90
C GLU A 256 17.77 40.74 -114.15
N LEU A 257 17.57 41.54 -113.10
CA LEU A 257 17.48 43.01 -113.23
C LEU A 257 18.76 43.61 -113.81
N ARG A 258 19.92 43.18 -113.33
CA ARG A 258 21.22 43.65 -113.85
C ARG A 258 21.37 43.33 -115.34
N GLU A 259 20.99 42.12 -115.74
CA GLU A 259 21.02 41.70 -117.15
C GLU A 259 20.06 42.55 -118.00
N ARG A 260 18.82 42.77 -117.55
CA ARG A 260 17.84 43.61 -118.27
C ARG A 260 18.32 45.05 -118.45
N PHE A 261 18.92 45.66 -117.42
CA PHE A 261 19.51 46.99 -117.55
C PHE A 261 20.70 47.00 -118.52
N HIS A 262 21.55 45.96 -118.50
CA HIS A 262 22.66 45.83 -119.43
C HIS A 262 22.19 45.74 -120.89
N VAL A 263 21.20 44.89 -121.16
CA VAL A 263 20.55 44.77 -122.47
C VAL A 263 19.92 46.11 -122.89
N SER A 264 19.25 46.81 -121.98
CA SER A 264 18.66 48.14 -122.26
C SER A 264 19.71 49.18 -122.66
N ILE A 265 20.86 49.21 -121.96
CA ILE A 265 21.99 50.08 -122.30
C ILE A 265 22.55 49.73 -123.68
N ALA A 266 22.73 48.43 -123.96
CA ALA A 266 23.23 47.97 -125.26
C ALA A 266 22.28 48.35 -126.42
N HIS A 267 20.98 48.09 -126.29
CA HIS A 267 19.97 48.52 -127.28
C HIS A 267 19.94 50.04 -127.46
N MET A 268 20.08 50.81 -126.38
CA MET A 268 20.09 52.27 -126.46
C MET A 268 21.32 52.78 -127.21
N LYS A 269 22.49 52.17 -126.99
CA LYS A 269 23.70 52.46 -127.76
C LYS A 269 23.50 52.16 -129.24
N GLU A 270 23.01 50.98 -129.57
CA GLU A 270 22.74 50.57 -130.95
C GLU A 270 21.74 51.52 -131.65
N MET A 271 20.63 51.84 -130.97
CA MET A 271 19.63 52.80 -131.47
C MET A 271 20.25 54.20 -131.65
N SER A 272 21.11 54.61 -130.71
CA SER A 272 21.77 55.91 -130.79
C SER A 272 22.77 55.99 -131.94
N ASP A 273 23.62 54.98 -132.09
CA ASP A 273 24.56 54.86 -133.20
C ASP A 273 23.82 54.87 -134.55
N CYS A 274 22.67 54.17 -134.62
CA CYS A 274 21.79 54.18 -135.79
C CYS A 274 21.23 55.58 -136.09
N ILE A 275 20.64 56.27 -135.12
CA ILE A 275 20.03 57.60 -135.31
C ILE A 275 21.09 58.67 -135.63
N ILE A 276 22.22 58.65 -134.93
CA ILE A 276 23.36 59.54 -135.23
C ILE A 276 23.86 59.26 -136.64
N GLY A 277 24.01 57.99 -137.04
CA GLY A 277 24.40 57.62 -138.41
C GLY A 277 23.43 58.11 -139.48
N HIS A 278 22.12 58.08 -139.23
CA HIS A 278 21.11 58.66 -140.13
C HIS A 278 21.22 60.18 -140.20
N LEU A 279 21.40 60.87 -139.07
CA LEU A 279 21.56 62.31 -139.03
C LEU A 279 22.84 62.77 -139.74
N ASP A 280 23.95 62.04 -139.58
CA ASP A 280 25.20 62.31 -140.29
C ASP A 280 25.02 62.14 -141.80
N LYS A 281 24.33 61.10 -142.24
CA LYS A 281 24.00 60.91 -143.66
C LYS A 281 23.11 62.03 -144.21
N ILE A 282 22.11 62.51 -143.46
CA ILE A 282 21.29 63.67 -143.85
C ILE A 282 22.17 64.92 -143.98
N GLY A 283 23.13 65.12 -143.06
CA GLY A 283 24.12 66.19 -143.14
C GLY A 283 24.97 66.12 -144.41
N GLU A 284 25.51 64.94 -144.74
CA GLU A 284 26.27 64.70 -145.97
C GLU A 284 25.43 64.95 -147.24
N GLU A 285 24.19 64.45 -147.29
CA GLU A 285 23.26 64.67 -148.39
C GLU A 285 22.91 66.15 -148.57
N THR A 286 22.75 66.88 -147.46
CA THR A 286 22.51 68.33 -147.45
C THR A 286 23.70 69.09 -148.03
N HIS A 287 24.92 68.76 -147.62
CA HIS A 287 26.15 69.33 -148.19
C HIS A 287 26.32 68.97 -149.68
N ARG A 288 25.95 67.75 -150.08
CA ARG A 288 25.99 67.34 -151.49
C ARG A 288 24.96 68.10 -152.34
N LEU A 289 23.77 68.35 -151.80
CA LEU A 289 22.75 69.18 -152.44
C LEU A 289 23.20 70.64 -152.56
N GLU A 290 23.85 71.20 -151.53
CA GLU A 290 24.46 72.54 -151.57
C GLU A 290 25.50 72.65 -152.69
N SER A 291 26.42 71.68 -152.76
CA SER A 291 27.47 71.63 -153.77
C SER A 291 26.90 71.47 -155.19
N HIS A 292 25.89 70.60 -155.37
CA HIS A 292 25.19 70.44 -156.63
C HIS A 292 24.43 71.71 -157.03
N ASN A 293 23.77 72.38 -156.08
CA ASN A 293 23.09 73.66 -156.32
C ASN A 293 24.08 74.74 -156.80
N CYS A 294 25.25 74.82 -156.15
CA CYS A 294 26.33 75.72 -156.59
C CYS A 294 26.79 75.43 -158.02
N GLN A 295 26.99 74.15 -158.38
CA GLN A 295 27.38 73.76 -159.74
C GLN A 295 26.30 74.07 -160.78
N VAL A 296 25.04 73.75 -160.50
CA VAL A 296 23.92 74.03 -161.43
C VAL A 296 23.77 75.53 -161.67
N HIS A 297 23.89 76.33 -160.61
CA HIS A 297 23.86 77.79 -160.72
C HIS A 297 25.02 78.31 -161.59
N GLU A 298 26.24 77.82 -161.38
CA GLU A 298 27.40 78.16 -162.24
C GLU A 298 27.16 77.79 -163.71
N ILE A 299 26.63 76.59 -163.99
CA ILE A 299 26.35 76.13 -165.35
C ILE A 299 25.25 76.99 -166.01
N GLN A 300 24.16 77.28 -165.29
CA GLN A 300 23.07 78.12 -165.81
C GLN A 300 23.55 79.55 -166.08
N GLU A 301 24.35 80.13 -165.17
CA GLU A 301 24.90 81.47 -165.36
C GLU A 301 25.85 81.53 -166.57
N LYS A 302 26.66 80.48 -166.77
CA LYS A 302 27.57 80.35 -167.91
C LYS A 302 26.82 80.13 -169.23
N SER A 303 25.78 79.28 -169.24
CA SER A 303 24.93 79.04 -170.42
C SER A 303 24.13 80.27 -170.83
N ILE A 304 23.62 81.05 -169.85
CA ILE A 304 22.94 82.34 -170.09
C ILE A 304 23.94 83.34 -170.71
N ALA A 305 25.17 83.41 -170.18
CA ALA A 305 26.22 84.27 -170.72
C ALA A 305 26.69 83.87 -172.13
N GLU A 306 26.83 82.56 -172.40
CA GLU A 306 27.19 82.03 -173.72
C GLU A 306 26.07 82.26 -174.75
N PHE A 307 24.80 82.08 -174.36
CA PHE A 307 23.65 82.39 -175.22
C PHE A 307 23.61 83.87 -175.59
N GLN A 308 23.83 84.78 -174.63
CA GLN A 308 23.90 86.22 -174.87
C GLN A 308 25.00 86.56 -175.90
N LYS A 309 26.19 85.98 -175.74
CA LYS A 309 27.32 86.22 -176.65
C LYS A 309 27.06 85.69 -178.06
N ALA A 310 26.55 84.47 -178.20
CA ALA A 310 26.26 83.87 -179.50
C ALA A 310 25.19 84.65 -180.28
N TYR A 311 24.18 85.18 -179.59
CA TYR A 311 23.13 85.98 -180.21
C TYR A 311 23.63 87.36 -180.68
N GLU A 312 24.52 88.02 -179.91
CA GLU A 312 25.15 89.28 -180.32
C GLU A 312 26.04 89.13 -181.56
N GLU A 313 26.76 88.01 -181.69
CA GLU A 313 27.64 87.72 -182.83
C GLU A 313 26.85 87.40 -184.12
N GLN A 314 25.75 86.64 -184.02
CA GLN A 314 24.85 86.35 -185.15
C GLN A 314 24.13 87.62 -185.65
N SER A 315 23.66 88.47 -184.74
CA SER A 315 23.00 89.75 -185.08
C SER A 315 23.92 90.71 -185.84
N LYS A 316 25.23 90.71 -185.55
CA LYS A 316 26.21 91.51 -186.29
C LYS A 316 26.47 90.97 -187.70
N SER A 317 26.53 89.65 -187.86
CA SER A 317 26.84 88.99 -189.14
C SER A 317 25.70 89.12 -190.18
N GLU A 318 24.44 89.06 -189.76
CA GLU A 318 23.29 89.25 -190.67
C GLU A 318 23.09 90.72 -191.09
N ALA A 319 23.56 91.67 -190.28
CA ALA A 319 23.53 93.10 -190.64
C ALA A 319 24.48 93.47 -191.80
N GLU A 320 25.59 92.73 -191.97
CA GLU A 320 26.60 93.03 -192.99
C GLU A 320 26.29 92.41 -194.37
N LYS A 321 25.46 91.36 -194.45
CA LYS A 321 25.16 90.65 -195.71
C LYS A 321 24.02 91.27 -196.53
N LEU A 322 23.26 92.21 -195.95
CA LEU A 322 22.12 92.89 -196.59
C LEU A 322 22.48 94.31 -197.10
N LEU A 323 23.74 94.72 -196.96
CA LEU A 323 24.23 96.09 -197.20
C LEU A 323 24.64 96.38 -198.66
N ALA A 324 24.43 95.45 -199.59
CA ALA A 324 24.81 95.59 -201.00
C ALA A 324 23.66 95.83 -202.00
N ASP A 325 22.39 95.87 -201.55
CA ASP A 325 21.28 96.42 -202.35
C ASP A 325 20.47 97.44 -201.52
N VAL A 326 20.87 98.69 -201.74
CA VAL A 326 20.26 99.96 -201.37
C VAL A 326 18.83 100.05 -201.96
N THR A 327 17.78 100.65 -201.36
CA THR A 327 17.63 101.38 -200.09
C THR A 327 16.15 101.77 -199.92
N ASN A 328 15.73 101.78 -198.64
CA ASN A 328 14.49 102.27 -198.00
C ASN A 328 13.34 101.26 -197.81
N LEU A 329 12.91 100.90 -196.59
CA LEU A 329 13.33 101.37 -195.25
C LEU A 329 12.88 100.36 -194.16
N VAL A 330 13.73 99.36 -193.97
CA VAL A 330 13.68 98.27 -192.97
C VAL A 330 14.45 98.65 -191.68
N SER A 331 14.49 99.93 -191.31
CA SER A 331 15.23 100.39 -190.10
C SER A 331 14.45 100.26 -188.78
N ASN A 332 13.14 100.01 -188.80
CA ASN A 332 12.34 99.92 -187.57
C ASN A 332 12.15 98.49 -187.04
N HIS A 333 12.37 97.45 -187.84
CA HIS A 333 12.11 96.07 -187.42
C HIS A 333 13.27 95.47 -186.60
N ILE A 334 14.52 95.70 -187.00
CA ILE A 334 15.69 95.08 -186.36
C ILE A 334 15.96 95.61 -184.94
N ARG A 335 15.69 96.89 -184.66
CA ARG A 335 15.87 97.45 -183.30
C ARG A 335 14.91 96.81 -182.28
N ARG A 336 13.68 96.47 -182.67
CA ARG A 336 12.67 95.93 -181.76
C ARG A 336 12.91 94.45 -181.39
N GLN A 337 13.67 93.72 -182.20
CA GLN A 337 14.03 92.34 -181.89
C GLN A 337 15.15 92.22 -180.84
N LYS A 338 16.03 93.23 -180.72
CA LYS A 338 17.11 93.23 -179.72
C LYS A 338 16.61 93.47 -178.29
N GLU A 339 15.73 94.45 -178.10
CA GLU A 339 15.21 94.82 -176.77
C GLU A 339 14.36 93.69 -176.13
N LEU A 340 13.60 92.93 -176.91
CA LEU A 340 12.77 91.82 -176.42
C LEU A 340 13.59 90.62 -175.89
N VAL A 341 14.85 90.46 -176.29
CA VAL A 341 15.71 89.36 -175.84
C VAL A 341 16.48 89.74 -174.57
N ASP A 342 16.93 90.99 -174.45
CA ASP A 342 17.62 91.48 -173.25
C ASP A 342 16.73 91.48 -172.00
N GLU A 343 15.48 91.92 -172.11
CA GLU A 343 14.54 91.92 -170.97
C GLU A 343 14.25 90.49 -170.47
N ARG A 344 14.21 89.52 -171.39
CA ARG A 344 14.02 88.11 -171.04
C ARG A 344 15.25 87.50 -170.37
N LEU A 345 16.46 87.88 -170.78
CA LEU A 345 17.72 87.41 -170.18
C LEU A 345 17.89 87.90 -168.74
N VAL A 346 17.52 89.15 -168.44
CA VAL A 346 17.53 89.68 -167.07
C VAL A 346 16.58 88.89 -166.17
N SER A 347 15.35 88.63 -166.63
CA SER A 347 14.37 87.84 -165.86
C SER A 347 14.86 86.40 -165.56
N PHE A 348 15.60 85.78 -166.49
CA PHE A 348 16.20 84.45 -166.26
C PHE A 348 17.35 84.48 -165.27
N ARG A 349 18.19 85.52 -165.29
CA ARG A 349 19.27 85.69 -164.33
C ARG A 349 18.70 85.92 -162.92
N GLU A 350 17.68 86.76 -162.77
CA GLU A 350 17.01 86.98 -161.48
C GLU A 350 16.37 85.70 -160.93
N THR A 351 15.64 84.94 -161.76
CA THR A 351 15.05 83.64 -161.38
C THR A 351 16.13 82.63 -160.93
N THR A 352 17.30 82.65 -161.58
CA THR A 352 18.42 81.76 -161.26
C THR A 352 19.08 82.12 -159.92
N VAL A 353 19.14 83.41 -159.57
CA VAL A 353 19.63 83.90 -158.27
C VAL A 353 18.62 83.64 -157.14
N GLU A 354 17.32 83.87 -157.36
CA GLU A 354 16.28 83.55 -156.37
C GLU A 354 16.22 82.06 -156.05
N ASN A 355 16.29 81.19 -157.05
CA ASN A 355 16.32 79.74 -156.84
C ASN A 355 17.54 79.31 -156.02
N LYS A 356 18.71 79.91 -156.26
CA LYS A 356 19.91 79.65 -155.45
C LYS A 356 19.71 80.10 -154.00
N ALA A 357 19.25 81.33 -153.78
CA ALA A 357 19.02 81.87 -152.44
C ALA A 357 17.97 81.04 -151.65
N PHE A 358 16.94 80.53 -152.33
CA PHE A 358 15.93 79.66 -151.74
C PHE A 358 16.53 78.31 -151.31
N LEU A 359 17.28 77.65 -152.20
CA LEU A 359 17.91 76.37 -151.91
C LEU A 359 19.01 76.48 -150.85
N ASP A 360 19.83 77.53 -150.86
CA ASP A 360 20.86 77.78 -149.83
C ASP A 360 20.21 78.00 -148.46
N LYS A 361 19.13 78.80 -148.37
CA LYS A 361 18.39 79.01 -147.12
C LYS A 361 17.80 77.70 -146.57
N HIS A 362 17.21 76.87 -147.42
CA HIS A 362 16.66 75.58 -147.00
C HIS A 362 17.75 74.59 -146.60
N THR A 363 18.90 74.60 -147.27
CA THR A 363 20.07 73.81 -146.94
C THR A 363 20.62 74.19 -145.56
N SER A 364 20.86 75.49 -145.29
CA SER A 364 21.30 75.96 -143.97
C SER A 364 20.26 75.68 -142.87
N SER A 365 18.97 75.72 -143.19
CA SER A 365 17.91 75.35 -142.25
C SER A 365 17.92 73.84 -141.93
N ILE A 366 18.10 72.98 -142.93
CA ILE A 366 18.18 71.52 -142.72
C ILE A 366 19.44 71.16 -141.95
N GLU A 367 20.57 71.82 -142.21
CA GLU A 367 21.81 71.67 -141.45
C GLU A 367 21.62 72.08 -139.98
N GLY A 368 21.00 73.23 -139.72
CA GLY A 368 20.67 73.69 -138.37
C GLY A 368 19.72 72.74 -137.61
N ILE A 369 18.70 72.21 -138.29
CA ILE A 369 17.79 71.21 -137.70
C ILE A 369 18.52 69.90 -137.42
N THR A 370 19.36 69.42 -138.34
CA THR A 370 20.08 68.15 -138.23
C THR A 370 21.11 68.21 -137.10
N THR A 371 21.86 69.31 -136.98
CA THR A 371 22.82 69.54 -135.90
C THR A 371 22.16 69.68 -134.53
N ASP A 372 21.04 70.42 -134.43
CA ASP A 372 20.28 70.53 -133.18
C ASP A 372 19.63 69.19 -132.78
N ALA A 373 19.08 68.44 -133.73
CA ALA A 373 18.53 67.11 -133.52
C ALA A 373 19.62 66.13 -133.03
N LYS A 374 20.81 66.15 -133.65
CA LYS A 374 21.95 65.32 -133.24
C LYS A 374 22.37 65.63 -131.80
N ARG A 375 22.52 66.90 -131.45
CA ARG A 375 22.88 67.35 -130.09
C ARG A 375 21.84 66.93 -129.05
N LYS A 376 20.55 67.17 -129.32
CA LYS A 376 19.45 66.78 -128.42
C LYS A 376 19.35 65.27 -128.26
N TRP A 377 19.50 64.52 -129.35
CA TRP A 377 19.50 63.05 -129.31
C TRP A 377 20.67 62.49 -128.51
N GLN A 378 21.89 63.02 -128.72
CA GLN A 378 23.06 62.63 -127.93
C GLN A 378 22.87 62.92 -126.44
N ALA A 379 22.34 64.09 -126.08
CA ALA A 379 22.03 64.42 -124.69
C ALA A 379 20.99 63.47 -124.09
N PHE A 380 19.90 63.17 -124.82
CA PHE A 380 18.87 62.23 -124.39
C PHE A 380 19.42 60.80 -124.23
N SER A 381 20.16 60.30 -125.22
CA SER A 381 20.76 58.96 -125.18
C SER A 381 21.76 58.81 -124.03
N MET A 382 22.61 59.81 -123.78
CA MET A 382 23.53 59.78 -122.64
C MET A 382 22.77 59.81 -121.31
N GLN A 383 21.74 60.65 -121.20
CA GLN A 383 20.92 60.69 -119.98
C GLN A 383 20.25 59.34 -119.73
N ALA A 384 19.62 58.76 -120.75
CA ALA A 384 18.89 57.51 -120.61
C ALA A 384 19.84 56.30 -120.37
N GLU A 385 21.08 56.33 -120.87
CA GLU A 385 22.12 55.36 -120.54
C GLU A 385 22.54 55.49 -119.07
N ASN A 386 22.79 56.72 -118.61
CA ASN A 386 23.15 56.99 -117.22
C ASN A 386 22.01 56.59 -116.27
N ASP A 387 20.76 56.90 -116.59
CA ASP A 387 19.59 56.50 -115.77
C ASP A 387 19.46 54.98 -115.67
N ALA A 388 19.72 54.24 -116.76
CA ALA A 388 19.72 52.78 -116.76
C ALA A 388 20.88 52.20 -115.94
N LYS A 389 22.06 52.83 -115.98
CA LYS A 389 23.22 52.46 -115.17
C LYS A 389 22.99 52.72 -113.69
N ASP A 390 22.50 53.90 -113.33
CA ASP A 390 22.15 54.27 -111.96
C ASP A 390 21.07 53.34 -111.40
N SER A 391 20.09 52.96 -112.22
CA SER A 391 19.07 51.97 -111.86
C SER A 391 19.67 50.57 -111.59
N ALA A 392 20.65 50.15 -112.39
CA ALA A 392 21.38 48.90 -112.18
C ALA A 392 22.18 48.94 -110.86
N ASP A 393 22.92 50.02 -110.60
CA ASP A 393 23.73 50.21 -109.39
C ASP A 393 22.84 50.30 -108.13
N PHE A 394 21.73 51.03 -108.19
CA PHE A 394 20.74 51.08 -107.11
C PHE A 394 20.16 49.70 -106.80
N SER A 395 19.80 48.92 -107.82
CA SER A 395 19.28 47.56 -107.64
C SER A 395 20.31 46.63 -106.99
N ALA A 396 21.59 46.74 -107.38
CA ALA A 396 22.68 45.97 -106.79
C ALA A 396 22.92 46.35 -105.32
N ALA A 397 22.90 47.65 -104.99
CA ALA A 397 23.02 48.13 -103.61
C ALA A 397 21.86 47.62 -102.73
N LYS A 398 20.63 47.61 -103.26
CA LYS A 398 19.47 47.04 -102.55
C LYS A 398 19.61 45.53 -102.33
N HIS A 399 20.08 44.79 -103.33
CA HIS A 399 20.38 43.36 -103.17
C HIS A 399 21.42 43.13 -102.07
N CYS A 400 22.55 43.86 -102.06
CA CYS A 400 23.57 43.73 -101.01
C CYS A 400 23.01 44.00 -99.61
N ARG A 401 22.14 45.01 -99.46
CA ARG A 401 21.48 45.31 -98.18
C ARG A 401 20.55 44.18 -97.75
N MET A 402 19.79 43.62 -98.68
CA MET A 402 18.84 42.54 -98.40
C MET A 402 19.58 41.23 -98.08
N GLU A 403 20.67 40.92 -98.77
CA GLU A 403 21.57 39.79 -98.49
C GLU A 403 22.09 39.85 -97.04
N LEU A 404 22.46 41.04 -96.56
CA LEU A 404 22.88 41.23 -95.18
C LEU A 404 21.74 40.98 -94.18
N LEU A 405 20.52 41.41 -94.48
CA LEU A 405 19.34 41.13 -93.64
C LEU A 405 19.05 39.63 -93.60
N VAL A 406 19.08 38.95 -94.75
CA VAL A 406 18.85 37.51 -94.84
C VAL A 406 19.90 36.73 -94.04
N LYS A 407 21.18 37.10 -94.13
CA LYS A 407 22.23 36.51 -93.29
C LYS A 407 21.99 36.72 -91.79
N GLN A 408 21.52 37.91 -91.40
CA GLN A 408 21.12 38.17 -90.01
C GLN A 408 19.95 37.26 -89.61
N CYS A 409 18.92 37.12 -90.45
CA CYS A 409 17.81 36.21 -90.19
C CYS A 409 18.27 34.76 -89.99
N ILE A 410 19.12 34.22 -90.88
CA ILE A 410 19.68 32.85 -90.74
C ILE A 410 20.44 32.71 -89.41
N SER A 411 21.30 33.68 -89.09
CA SER A 411 22.05 33.68 -87.82
C SER A 411 21.12 33.70 -86.60
N THR A 412 20.02 34.46 -86.65
CA THR A 412 19.02 34.51 -85.57
C THR A 412 18.29 33.20 -85.44
N VAL A 413 17.85 32.57 -86.54
CA VAL A 413 17.18 31.25 -86.55
C VAL A 413 18.09 30.19 -85.95
N SER A 414 19.35 30.13 -86.38
CA SER A 414 20.34 29.19 -85.86
C SER A 414 20.60 29.41 -84.35
N THR A 415 20.73 30.66 -83.92
CA THR A 415 20.94 30.99 -82.50
C THR A 415 19.71 30.62 -81.66
N ALA A 416 18.50 30.88 -82.16
CA ALA A 416 17.24 30.53 -81.48
C ALA A 416 17.10 29.01 -81.34
N SER A 417 17.38 28.24 -82.40
CA SER A 417 17.38 26.77 -82.38
C SER A 417 18.37 26.21 -81.35
N MET A 418 19.61 26.72 -81.33
CA MET A 418 20.62 26.31 -80.33
C MET A 418 20.19 26.67 -78.90
N HIS A 419 19.59 27.85 -78.71
CA HIS A 419 19.10 28.28 -77.40
C HIS A 419 17.97 27.39 -76.90
N TRP A 420 17.01 27.04 -77.77
CA TRP A 420 15.95 26.07 -77.47
C TRP A 420 16.54 24.72 -77.02
N LYS A 421 17.48 24.17 -77.77
CA LYS A 421 18.12 22.89 -77.43
C LYS A 421 18.82 22.92 -76.07
N LYS A 422 19.55 23.99 -75.77
CA LYS A 422 20.17 24.18 -74.44
C LYS A 422 19.15 24.27 -73.32
N ALA A 423 18.03 24.98 -73.54
CA ALA A 423 16.96 25.09 -72.56
C ALA A 423 16.29 23.73 -72.30
N HIS A 424 15.96 22.99 -73.37
CA HIS A 424 15.45 21.61 -73.31
C HIS A 424 16.37 20.71 -72.45
N ASP A 425 17.66 20.66 -72.78
CA ASP A 425 18.62 19.80 -72.10
C ASP A 425 18.81 20.21 -70.62
N SER A 426 18.79 21.52 -70.33
CA SER A 426 18.88 22.03 -68.96
C SER A 426 17.67 21.65 -68.11
N VAL A 427 16.45 21.67 -68.66
CA VAL A 427 15.24 21.29 -67.92
C VAL A 427 15.23 19.78 -67.64
N ASN A 428 15.60 18.95 -68.62
CA ASN A 428 15.72 17.50 -68.41
C ASN A 428 16.77 17.16 -67.36
N LYS A 429 17.94 17.81 -67.40
CA LYS A 429 18.98 17.65 -66.38
C LYS A 429 18.44 18.01 -65.00
N MET A 430 17.81 19.17 -64.85
CA MET A 430 17.21 19.60 -63.59
C MET A 430 16.15 18.61 -63.08
N GLY A 431 15.31 18.07 -63.97
CA GLY A 431 14.35 17.02 -63.64
C GLY A 431 15.02 15.77 -63.08
N SER A 432 16.08 15.29 -63.73
CA SER A 432 16.84 14.10 -63.28
C SER A 432 17.55 14.30 -61.94
N GLU A 433 18.13 15.49 -61.70
CA GLU A 433 18.76 15.86 -60.43
C GLU A 433 17.72 15.96 -59.30
N HIS A 434 16.52 16.47 -59.59
CA HIS A 434 15.42 16.54 -58.64
C HIS A 434 14.93 15.14 -58.25
N VAL A 435 14.74 14.23 -59.22
CA VAL A 435 14.40 12.82 -58.95
C VAL A 435 15.44 12.16 -58.05
N SER A 436 16.72 12.27 -58.41
CA SER A 436 17.83 11.69 -57.65
C SER A 436 17.89 12.21 -56.21
N SER A 437 17.65 13.52 -56.05
CA SER A 437 17.64 14.18 -54.73
C SER A 437 16.44 13.72 -53.89
N MET A 438 15.26 13.58 -54.50
CA MET A 438 14.07 13.08 -53.82
C MET A 438 14.23 11.61 -53.40
N GLU A 439 14.76 10.75 -54.28
CA GLU A 439 15.04 9.35 -53.96
C GLU A 439 16.01 9.21 -52.79
N PHE A 440 17.03 10.08 -52.71
CA PHE A 440 17.94 10.13 -51.57
C PHE A 440 17.22 10.51 -50.27
N LEU A 441 16.36 11.52 -50.29
CA LEU A 441 15.57 11.93 -49.12
C LEU A 441 14.61 10.83 -48.67
N VAL A 442 13.87 10.22 -49.60
CA VAL A 442 12.97 9.09 -49.34
C VAL A 442 13.72 7.93 -48.69
N ARG A 443 14.88 7.55 -49.24
CA ARG A 443 15.71 6.48 -48.67
C ARG A 443 16.15 6.79 -47.25
N ASN A 444 16.68 7.99 -47.00
CA ASN A 444 17.10 8.40 -45.64
C ASN A 444 15.93 8.40 -44.65
N SER A 445 14.74 8.84 -45.08
CA SER A 445 13.54 8.79 -44.24
C SER A 445 13.10 7.36 -43.96
N CYS A 446 13.15 6.45 -44.94
CA CYS A 446 12.88 5.03 -44.75
C CYS A 446 13.90 4.38 -43.80
N GLU A 447 15.20 4.69 -43.93
CA GLU A 447 16.25 4.25 -43.01
C GLU A 447 16.02 4.78 -41.58
N GLY A 448 15.58 6.04 -41.44
CA GLY A 448 15.17 6.60 -40.16
C GLY A 448 13.98 5.87 -39.53
N ASN A 449 12.99 5.49 -40.33
CA ASN A 449 11.85 4.67 -39.86
C ASN A 449 12.30 3.25 -39.45
N GLU A 450 13.25 2.65 -40.17
CA GLU A 450 13.88 1.38 -39.79
C GLU A 450 14.62 1.46 -38.46
N GLN A 451 15.43 2.50 -38.28
CA GLN A 451 16.16 2.72 -37.03
C GLN A 451 15.21 2.91 -35.85
N HIS A 452 14.12 3.66 -36.03
CA HIS A 452 13.12 3.86 -34.99
C HIS A 452 12.44 2.56 -34.56
N ASP A 453 12.13 1.65 -35.50
CA ASP A 453 11.62 0.31 -35.18
C ASP A 453 12.65 -0.48 -34.35
N VAL A 454 13.93 -0.46 -34.72
CA VAL A 454 15.02 -1.13 -33.98
C VAL A 454 15.21 -0.56 -32.57
N ASP A 455 15.16 0.76 -32.41
CA ASP A 455 15.31 1.42 -31.11
C ASP A 455 14.15 1.04 -30.17
N ILE A 456 12.91 1.04 -30.68
CA ILE A 456 11.73 0.61 -29.93
C ILE A 456 11.79 -0.89 -29.63
N CYS A 457 12.26 -1.73 -30.55
CA CYS A 457 12.50 -3.15 -30.29
C CYS A 457 13.48 -3.35 -29.12
N SER A 458 14.56 -2.58 -29.09
CA SER A 458 15.59 -2.66 -28.06
C SER A 458 15.06 -2.20 -26.70
N ALA A 459 14.33 -1.07 -26.68
CA ALA A 459 13.68 -0.56 -25.47
C ALA A 459 12.62 -1.54 -24.93
N ARG A 460 11.84 -2.18 -25.82
CA ARG A 460 10.89 -3.24 -25.46
C ARG A 460 11.61 -4.40 -24.77
N ALA A 461 12.68 -4.92 -25.36
CA ALA A 461 13.42 -6.05 -24.79
C ALA A 461 13.97 -5.73 -23.40
N ALA A 462 14.52 -4.53 -23.20
CA ALA A 462 14.98 -4.07 -21.89
C ALA A 462 13.84 -3.98 -20.86
N ALA A 463 12.70 -3.39 -21.24
CA ALA A 463 11.54 -3.28 -20.36
C ALA A 463 10.93 -4.65 -20.00
N GLU A 464 10.85 -5.58 -20.95
CA GLU A 464 10.40 -6.95 -20.69
C GLU A 464 11.35 -7.68 -19.73
N GLN A 465 12.66 -7.49 -19.88
CA GLN A 465 13.66 -8.05 -18.98
C GLN A 465 13.56 -7.47 -17.56
N ASP A 466 13.34 -6.17 -17.42
CA ASP A 466 13.14 -5.52 -16.12
C ASP A 466 11.86 -6.03 -15.44
N VAL A 467 10.77 -6.19 -16.20
CA VAL A 467 9.53 -6.77 -15.67
C VAL A 467 9.72 -8.23 -15.28
N LEU A 468 10.45 -9.01 -16.07
CA LEU A 468 10.81 -10.40 -15.73
C LEU A 468 11.54 -10.47 -14.39
N ARG A 469 12.62 -9.70 -14.26
CA ARG A 469 13.43 -9.65 -13.03
C ARG A 469 12.62 -9.19 -11.83
N ASN A 470 11.89 -8.08 -11.94
CA ASN A 470 11.07 -7.58 -10.83
C ASN A 470 9.98 -8.58 -10.43
N ASN A 471 9.40 -9.30 -11.38
CA ASN A 471 8.40 -10.33 -11.10
C ASN A 471 9.01 -11.52 -10.35
N GLU A 472 10.18 -11.98 -10.76
CA GLU A 472 10.94 -13.03 -10.09
C GLU A 472 11.36 -12.61 -8.67
N ASP A 473 11.87 -11.39 -8.50
CA ASP A 473 12.25 -10.83 -7.19
C ASP A 473 11.04 -10.79 -6.24
N ILE A 474 9.87 -10.34 -6.71
CA ILE A 474 8.63 -10.32 -5.92
C ILE A 474 8.17 -11.74 -5.60
N LEU A 475 8.19 -12.67 -6.57
CA LEU A 475 7.84 -14.07 -6.33
C LEU A 475 8.71 -14.69 -5.25
N GLN A 476 10.02 -14.48 -5.34
CA GLN A 476 10.97 -15.02 -4.36
C GLN A 476 10.75 -14.41 -2.97
N HIS A 477 10.44 -13.11 -2.89
CA HIS A 477 10.11 -12.47 -1.62
C HIS A 477 8.82 -13.02 -1.00
N VAL A 478 7.77 -13.19 -1.81
CA VAL A 478 6.50 -13.80 -1.37
C VAL A 478 6.71 -15.24 -0.90
N GLU A 479 7.53 -16.03 -1.60
CA GLU A 479 7.87 -17.40 -1.18
C GLU A 479 8.58 -17.41 0.18
N SER A 480 9.57 -16.54 0.35
CA SER A 480 10.34 -16.42 1.60
C SER A 480 9.45 -16.05 2.80
N ILE A 481 8.55 -15.08 2.61
CA ILE A 481 7.56 -14.72 3.64
C ILE A 481 6.63 -15.89 3.95
N SER A 482 6.12 -16.56 2.91
CA SER A 482 5.21 -17.70 3.07
C SER A 482 5.85 -18.84 3.86
N VAL A 483 7.12 -19.15 3.60
CA VAL A 483 7.87 -20.16 4.36
C VAL A 483 8.05 -19.72 5.81
N SER A 484 8.44 -18.47 6.06
CA SER A 484 8.64 -17.95 7.42
C SER A 484 7.34 -17.93 8.24
N GLU A 485 6.21 -17.58 7.63
CA GLU A 485 4.90 -17.64 8.28
C GLU A 485 4.47 -19.09 8.56
N GLN A 486 4.69 -20.01 7.62
CA GLN A 486 4.41 -21.44 7.82
C GLN A 486 5.22 -22.01 8.99
N GLU A 487 6.52 -21.70 9.08
CA GLU A 487 7.38 -22.09 10.21
C GLU A 487 6.87 -21.50 11.52
N SER A 488 6.46 -20.23 11.53
CA SER A 488 5.92 -19.56 12.72
C SER A 488 4.61 -20.21 13.21
N ILE A 489 3.68 -20.49 12.29
CA ILE A 489 2.41 -21.16 12.61
C ILE A 489 2.67 -22.58 13.11
N SER A 490 3.59 -23.33 12.47
CA SER A 490 3.99 -24.65 12.93
C SER A 490 4.59 -24.60 14.34
N GLY A 491 5.41 -23.59 14.64
CA GLY A 491 5.95 -23.37 15.99
C GLY A 491 4.86 -23.14 17.05
N ILE A 492 3.84 -22.33 16.73
CA ILE A 492 2.69 -22.11 17.62
C ILE A 492 1.88 -23.39 17.82
N MET A 493 1.63 -24.15 16.75
CA MET A 493 0.91 -25.43 16.82
C MET A 493 1.65 -26.44 17.71
N ASN A 494 2.96 -26.60 17.54
CA ASN A 494 3.77 -27.48 18.38
C ASN A 494 3.77 -27.04 19.86
N ALA A 495 3.80 -25.73 20.12
CA ALA A 495 3.72 -25.20 21.48
C ALA A 495 2.34 -25.43 22.13
N ALA A 496 1.26 -25.31 21.34
CA ALA A 496 -0.10 -25.61 21.79
C ALA A 496 -0.27 -27.09 22.12
N GLU A 497 0.26 -27.99 21.28
CA GLU A 497 0.27 -29.43 21.51
C GLU A 497 1.04 -29.79 22.80
N ALA A 498 2.26 -29.27 22.97
CA ALA A 498 3.04 -29.47 24.19
C ALA A 498 2.34 -28.93 25.45
N HIS A 499 1.60 -27.82 25.35
CA HIS A 499 0.80 -27.33 26.46
C HIS A 499 -0.39 -28.24 26.76
N GLY A 500 -1.04 -28.78 25.72
CA GLY A 500 -2.09 -29.80 25.83
C GLY A 500 -1.62 -31.03 26.61
N ASP A 501 -0.45 -31.57 26.26
CA ASP A 501 0.17 -32.69 26.98
C ASP A 501 0.43 -32.36 28.46
N THR A 502 0.88 -31.12 28.74
CA THR A 502 1.14 -30.66 30.10
C THR A 502 -0.15 -30.56 30.93
N VAL A 503 -1.24 -30.05 30.35
CA VAL A 503 -2.57 -29.98 30.99
C VAL A 503 -3.11 -31.38 31.25
N GLN A 504 -2.93 -32.31 30.31
CA GLN A 504 -3.35 -33.70 30.46
C GLN A 504 -2.59 -34.40 31.59
N LYS A 505 -1.26 -34.22 31.66
CA LYS A 505 -0.45 -34.74 32.76
C LYS A 505 -0.86 -34.15 34.11
N PHE A 506 -1.11 -32.83 34.17
CA PHE A 506 -1.57 -32.18 35.40
C PHE A 506 -2.94 -32.72 35.87
N ARG A 507 -3.83 -33.10 34.94
CA ARG A 507 -5.11 -33.78 35.25
C ARG A 507 -4.89 -35.11 35.96
N GLU A 508 -3.99 -35.93 35.41
CA GLU A 508 -3.65 -37.24 35.96
C GLU A 508 -3.01 -37.11 37.34
N ASP A 509 -2.01 -36.23 37.49
CA ASP A 509 -1.33 -35.97 38.76
C ASP A 509 -2.30 -35.46 39.85
N HIS A 510 -3.15 -34.48 39.52
CA HIS A 510 -4.15 -33.94 40.45
C HIS A 510 -5.17 -35.01 40.87
N SER A 511 -5.66 -35.81 39.92
CA SER A 511 -6.62 -36.89 40.22
C SER A 511 -6.00 -37.94 41.15
N CYS A 512 -4.74 -38.32 40.93
CA CYS A 512 -4.01 -39.25 41.79
C CYS A 512 -3.82 -38.68 43.20
N GLN A 513 -3.38 -37.43 43.33
CA GLN A 513 -3.18 -36.79 44.64
C GLN A 513 -4.48 -36.63 45.42
N ALA A 514 -5.57 -36.23 44.75
CA ALA A 514 -6.89 -36.12 45.39
C ALA A 514 -7.35 -37.47 45.94
N ALA A 515 -7.21 -38.54 45.15
CA ALA A 515 -7.53 -39.90 45.58
C ALA A 515 -6.66 -40.38 46.75
N GLU A 516 -5.35 -40.03 46.76
CA GLU A 516 -4.45 -40.37 47.86
C GLU A 516 -4.85 -39.66 49.17
N ILE A 517 -5.25 -38.38 49.10
CA ILE A 517 -5.74 -37.62 50.25
C ILE A 517 -7.05 -38.21 50.78
N GLU A 518 -8.00 -38.51 49.88
CA GLU A 518 -9.26 -39.18 50.26
C GLU A 518 -8.97 -40.50 50.97
N GLN A 519 -8.15 -41.37 50.38
CA GLN A 519 -7.80 -42.66 50.97
C GLN A 519 -7.11 -42.51 52.35
N LYS A 520 -6.15 -41.58 52.49
CA LYS A 520 -5.48 -41.32 53.77
C LYS A 520 -6.45 -40.78 54.81
N SER A 521 -7.34 -39.87 54.43
CA SER A 521 -8.34 -39.30 55.33
C SER A 521 -9.32 -40.36 55.82
N GLU A 522 -9.81 -41.21 54.91
CA GLU A 522 -10.70 -42.32 55.23
C GLU A 522 -10.02 -43.31 56.18
N THR A 523 -8.76 -43.67 55.90
CA THR A 523 -7.97 -44.53 56.79
C THR A 523 -7.82 -43.91 58.18
N ILE A 524 -7.49 -42.62 58.30
CA ILE A 524 -7.28 -41.97 59.60
C ILE A 524 -8.59 -41.91 60.39
N PHE A 525 -9.67 -41.41 59.79
CA PHE A 525 -10.92 -41.15 60.48
C PHE A 525 -11.73 -42.43 60.78
N GLN A 526 -11.70 -43.43 59.90
CA GLN A 526 -12.43 -44.68 60.14
C GLN A 526 -11.64 -45.72 60.94
N SER A 527 -10.32 -45.83 60.73
CA SER A 527 -9.53 -46.95 61.30
C SER A 527 -8.60 -46.57 62.45
N ARG A 528 -8.09 -45.33 62.51
CA ARG A 528 -7.13 -44.89 63.54
C ARG A 528 -7.74 -44.05 64.64
N TYR A 529 -8.81 -43.31 64.36
CA TYR A 529 -9.54 -42.57 65.36
C TYR A 529 -10.36 -43.53 66.24
N MET A 530 -9.86 -43.78 67.46
CA MET A 530 -10.51 -44.64 68.44
C MET A 530 -11.18 -43.80 69.52
N ASP A 531 -12.25 -44.35 70.10
CA ASP A 531 -12.89 -43.77 71.27
C ASP A 531 -11.92 -43.75 72.45
N TYR A 532 -12.11 -42.80 73.38
CA TYR A 532 -11.23 -42.65 74.52
C TYR A 532 -11.12 -43.96 75.33
N GLU A 533 -9.90 -44.46 75.51
CA GLU A 533 -9.58 -45.52 76.47
C GLU A 533 -9.07 -44.90 77.79
N PRO A 534 -9.57 -45.33 78.97
CA PRO A 534 -9.17 -44.76 80.26
C PRO A 534 -7.68 -44.97 80.56
N SER A 535 -6.88 -43.91 80.48
CA SER A 535 -5.42 -43.97 80.67
C SER A 535 -4.91 -43.33 81.97
N GLY A 536 -5.78 -43.01 82.93
CA GLY A 536 -5.38 -42.26 84.12
C GLY A 536 -6.27 -42.44 85.35
N ALA A 537 -5.64 -42.91 86.44
CA ALA A 537 -6.06 -42.84 87.85
C ALA A 537 -7.57 -42.93 88.11
N THR A 538 -8.20 -44.01 87.68
CA THR A 538 -9.47 -44.44 88.28
C THR A 538 -9.22 -44.64 89.78
N PRO A 539 -9.96 -43.96 90.69
CA PRO A 539 -9.72 -44.09 92.12
C PRO A 539 -9.76 -45.56 92.54
N GLU A 540 -8.71 -46.05 93.21
CA GLU A 540 -8.67 -47.42 93.71
C GLU A 540 -9.83 -47.68 94.66
N ARG A 541 -10.40 -48.89 94.56
CA ARG A 541 -11.50 -49.36 95.39
C ARG A 541 -11.11 -49.24 96.87
N ARG A 542 -11.77 -48.33 97.60
CA ARG A 542 -11.58 -48.21 99.05
C ARG A 542 -12.18 -49.45 99.73
N GLU A 543 -11.37 -50.18 100.48
CA GLU A 543 -11.85 -51.23 101.39
C GLU A 543 -12.63 -50.56 102.53
N THR A 544 -13.88 -50.99 102.73
CA THR A 544 -14.73 -50.52 103.82
C THR A 544 -14.66 -51.55 104.95
N GLU A 545 -14.23 -51.13 106.15
CA GLU A 545 -14.19 -51.99 107.32
C GLU A 545 -15.61 -52.23 107.85
N ILE A 546 -16.25 -53.30 107.38
CA ILE A 546 -17.54 -53.73 107.91
C ILE A 546 -17.28 -54.45 109.25
N PRO A 547 -17.77 -53.95 110.40
CA PRO A 547 -17.56 -54.59 111.69
C PRO A 547 -18.17 -55.99 111.70
N SER A 548 -17.35 -56.97 112.09
CA SER A 548 -17.78 -58.37 112.15
C SER A 548 -18.80 -58.60 113.26
N LYS A 549 -19.60 -59.68 113.15
CA LYS A 549 -20.58 -60.05 114.19
C LYS A 549 -19.95 -60.18 115.58
N VAL A 550 -18.73 -60.70 115.65
CA VAL A 550 -17.94 -60.84 116.89
C VAL A 550 -17.65 -59.48 117.51
N THR A 551 -17.28 -58.50 116.68
CA THR A 551 -16.99 -57.13 117.11
C THR A 551 -18.25 -56.45 117.66
N ILE A 552 -19.41 -56.68 117.05
CA ILE A 552 -20.70 -56.14 117.53
C ILE A 552 -21.12 -56.79 118.86
N GLU A 553 -20.90 -58.10 119.02
CA GLU A 553 -21.22 -58.83 120.25
C GLU A 553 -20.34 -58.40 121.43
N SER A 554 -19.07 -58.07 121.20
CA SER A 554 -18.18 -57.54 122.25
C SER A 554 -18.57 -56.16 122.81
N LEU A 555 -19.44 -55.42 122.11
CA LEU A 555 -19.92 -54.11 122.56
C LEU A 555 -21.21 -54.20 123.39
N ARG A 556 -21.77 -55.39 123.60
CA ARG A 556 -22.96 -55.62 124.45
C ARG A 556 -22.57 -55.80 125.91
N ALA A 557 -23.44 -55.34 126.82
CA ALA A 557 -23.28 -55.58 128.25
C ALA A 557 -23.44 -57.08 128.57
N MET A 558 -22.71 -57.57 129.59
CA MET A 558 -22.83 -58.95 130.08
C MET A 558 -24.25 -59.25 130.61
N PRO A 559 -24.67 -60.52 130.66
CA PRO A 559 -25.99 -60.90 131.16
C PRO A 559 -26.25 -60.38 132.57
N MET A 560 -27.50 -59.99 132.83
CA MET A 560 -27.95 -59.35 134.07
C MET A 560 -27.60 -60.17 135.32
N ASP A 561 -27.76 -61.49 135.26
CA ASP A 561 -27.47 -62.40 136.38
C ASP A 561 -25.99 -62.39 136.76
N THR A 562 -25.10 -62.29 135.76
CA THR A 562 -23.64 -62.23 135.96
C THR A 562 -23.20 -60.89 136.56
N LEU A 563 -23.83 -59.78 136.15
CA LEU A 563 -23.57 -58.46 136.73
C LEU A 563 -24.02 -58.37 138.20
N LEU A 564 -25.08 -59.09 138.56
CA LEU A 564 -25.55 -59.16 139.95
C LEU A 564 -24.63 -60.02 140.82
N GLU A 565 -24.12 -61.15 140.30
CA GLU A 565 -23.10 -61.96 140.99
C GLU A 565 -21.80 -61.18 141.20
N GLU A 566 -21.30 -60.49 140.17
CA GLU A 566 -20.09 -59.68 140.26
C GLU A 566 -20.19 -58.60 141.36
N PHE A 567 -21.35 -57.93 141.45
CA PHE A 567 -21.58 -56.95 142.50
C PHE A 567 -21.60 -57.59 143.90
N ARG A 568 -22.22 -58.77 144.04
CA ARG A 568 -22.35 -59.49 145.33
C ARG A 568 -21.04 -60.10 145.81
N GLU A 569 -20.22 -60.63 144.92
CA GLU A 569 -18.89 -61.15 145.27
C GLU A 569 -17.93 -60.05 145.71
N THR A 570 -18.07 -58.85 145.14
CA THR A 570 -17.21 -57.71 145.47
C THR A 570 -17.64 -56.95 146.72
N HIS A 571 -18.85 -57.17 147.29
CA HIS A 571 -19.38 -56.39 148.43
C HIS A 571 -20.20 -57.22 149.47
N PRO A 572 -19.66 -58.17 150.25
CA PRO A 572 -20.45 -59.02 151.16
C PRO A 572 -21.16 -58.31 152.34
N TYR A 573 -22.30 -58.84 152.81
CA TYR A 573 -23.17 -58.28 153.86
C TYR A 573 -22.88 -58.85 155.28
N GLU A 574 -22.49 -58.03 156.28
CA GLU A 574 -22.07 -58.46 157.64
C GLU A 574 -23.12 -58.24 158.77
N ARG A 575 -23.34 -59.27 159.64
CA ARG A 575 -24.22 -59.29 160.85
C ARG A 575 -23.42 -59.49 162.15
N THR A 576 -23.73 -58.77 163.24
CA THR A 576 -22.90 -58.77 164.49
C THR A 576 -23.56 -59.38 165.74
N ALA A 577 -22.94 -60.41 166.36
CA ALA A 577 -23.07 -60.75 167.80
C ALA A 577 -21.84 -61.53 168.36
N SER A 578 -21.14 -60.88 169.31
CA SER A 578 -20.26 -61.30 170.43
C SER A 578 -19.44 -62.64 170.48
N LYS A 579 -18.12 -62.47 170.31
CA LYS A 579 -16.90 -62.95 171.04
C LYS A 579 -16.86 -64.29 171.85
N GLU A 580 -15.87 -65.13 171.52
CA GLU A 580 -14.72 -65.55 172.40
C GLU A 580 -13.60 -66.30 171.58
N PRO A 581 -12.36 -66.54 172.11
CA PRO A 581 -11.11 -66.30 171.37
C PRO A 581 -10.24 -67.55 171.02
N LYS A 582 -9.36 -67.36 170.00
CA LYS A 582 -8.05 -68.00 169.64
C LYS A 582 -7.70 -69.38 170.28
N PRO A 583 -7.10 -70.34 169.53
CA PRO A 583 -5.76 -70.12 168.96
C PRO A 583 -5.35 -70.94 167.71
N SER A 584 -4.16 -70.56 167.22
CA SER A 584 -3.28 -71.16 166.23
C SER A 584 -3.17 -72.69 166.24
N LEU A 585 -2.97 -73.28 165.05
CA LEU A 585 -1.73 -74.01 164.68
C LEU A 585 -1.82 -74.51 163.22
N ILE A 586 -0.76 -74.22 162.47
CA ILE A 586 -0.34 -74.86 161.21
C ILE A 586 -0.40 -76.40 161.39
N PRO A 587 -0.94 -77.23 160.47
CA PRO A 587 -0.09 -77.77 159.39
C PRO A 587 -0.78 -78.34 158.10
N ARG A 588 0.07 -78.44 157.05
CA ARG A 588 0.20 -79.57 156.09
C ARG A 588 -0.94 -79.87 155.08
N SER A 589 -0.54 -80.06 153.82
CA SER A 589 -1.17 -81.01 152.87
C SER A 589 -1.25 -82.42 153.51
N PRO A 590 -2.22 -83.31 153.18
CA PRO A 590 -2.21 -84.03 151.89
C PRO A 590 -3.56 -84.61 151.35
N LEU A 591 -3.55 -84.99 150.05
CA LEU A 591 -4.27 -86.10 149.36
C LEU A 591 -5.83 -86.11 149.22
N ILE A 592 -6.32 -86.04 147.95
CA ILE A 592 -7.02 -87.11 147.14
C ILE A 592 -8.21 -87.86 147.84
N GLN A 593 -9.46 -88.09 147.33
CA GLN A 593 -10.03 -88.47 146.01
C GLN A 593 -11.59 -88.55 146.03
N LEU A 594 -12.22 -88.55 144.83
CA LEU A 594 -13.47 -89.22 144.39
C LEU A 594 -14.83 -88.85 145.05
N ASN A 595 -15.95 -88.77 144.32
CA ASN A 595 -16.27 -89.36 143.00
C ASN A 595 -16.15 -88.44 141.79
#